data_AF-A0A497N3H9-F1
#
_entry.id   AF-A0A497N3H9-F1
#
_cell.length_a   1.000
_cell.length_b   1.000
_cell.length_c   1.000
_cell.angle_alpha   90.00
_cell.angle_beta   90.00
_cell.angle_gamma   90.00
#
_symmetry.space_group_name_H-M   'P 1'
#
loop_
_entity.id
_entity.type
_entity.pdbx_description
1 polymer ?
#
loop_
_entity_poly.entity_id
_entity_poly.type
_entity_poly.pdbx_seq_one_letter_code
_entity_poly.pdbx_strand_id
1 'polypeptide(L)'
;MPCVGFDIETYSPRGFPDDYRDPVVAATLATSIDGDVRDGLVLISLIYPPYKEEILLRRLYEFFDLCMGNLLLTYNGLRFDLKYIVNRGEIYGIDFRRILYCFRHLDLYRVIKRSGLSSHGYGQKTIERFLGIHRIVEGLSGASYHKEFQDFLRSGCLRPLIYNIEDAVGCLKILNRLSRSGRFLYTVNSISGVRNTEF
;
A
#
# COMPACT_ATOMS: atom_id res chain seq x y z
N MET A 1 -11.52 -5.67 14.10
CA MET A 1 -11.65 -6.16 12.70
C MET A 1 -10.26 -6.16 12.08
N PRO A 2 -9.83 -7.22 11.38
CA PRO A 2 -8.50 -7.24 10.78
C PRO A 2 -8.36 -6.13 9.73
N CYS A 3 -7.21 -5.48 9.75
CA CYS A 3 -6.81 -4.45 8.80
C CYS A 3 -5.67 -4.98 7.92
N VAL A 4 -5.72 -4.66 6.64
CA VAL A 4 -4.75 -5.08 5.63
C VAL A 4 -4.15 -3.83 5.00
N GLY A 5 -2.90 -3.51 5.33
CA GLY A 5 -2.11 -2.52 4.61
C GLY A 5 -1.62 -3.07 3.28
N PHE A 6 -1.76 -2.30 2.22
CA PHE A 6 -1.34 -2.68 0.87
C PHE A 6 -0.57 -1.55 0.19
N ASP A 7 0.51 -1.91 -0.49
CA ASP A 7 1.37 -1.02 -1.26
C ASP A 7 2.08 -1.78 -2.39
N ILE A 8 2.29 -1.12 -3.54
CA ILE A 8 3.08 -1.67 -4.66
C ILE A 8 4.24 -0.76 -5.04
N GLU A 9 5.23 -1.34 -5.71
CA GLU A 9 6.31 -0.60 -6.36
C GLU A 9 6.50 -1.06 -7.80
N THR A 10 6.77 -0.10 -8.67
CA THR A 10 6.93 -0.31 -10.11
C THR A 10 8.37 -0.11 -10.53
N TYR A 11 8.78 -0.80 -11.59
CA TYR A 11 10.08 -0.57 -12.22
C TYR A 11 9.96 0.53 -13.28
N SER A 12 10.17 1.78 -12.84
CA SER A 12 9.89 2.97 -13.66
C SER A 12 11.12 3.84 -13.94
N PRO A 13 11.98 3.45 -14.91
CA PRO A 13 13.21 4.19 -15.22
C PRO A 13 12.97 5.51 -15.97
N ARG A 14 11.77 5.73 -16.51
CA ARG A 14 11.43 6.91 -17.33
C ARG A 14 10.64 8.00 -16.59
N GLY A 15 10.52 7.90 -15.27
CA GLY A 15 9.76 8.83 -14.45
C GLY A 15 8.53 8.17 -13.82
N PHE A 16 7.57 8.97 -13.37
CA PHE A 16 6.37 8.46 -12.72
C PHE A 16 5.49 7.68 -13.73
N PRO A 17 4.99 6.48 -13.40
CA PRO A 17 4.37 5.59 -14.39
C PRO A 17 2.87 5.83 -14.58
N ASP A 18 2.48 7.01 -15.03
CA ASP A 18 1.05 7.38 -15.19
C ASP A 18 0.29 6.60 -16.28
N ASP A 19 0.98 5.91 -17.18
CA ASP A 19 0.40 5.21 -18.33
C ASP A 19 0.21 3.69 -18.12
N TYR A 20 0.46 3.19 -16.91
CA TYR A 20 0.35 1.78 -16.53
C TYR A 20 1.21 0.82 -17.37
N ARG A 21 2.29 1.30 -18.00
CA ARG A 21 3.15 0.46 -18.85
C ARG A 21 4.30 -0.20 -18.11
N ASP A 22 4.78 0.43 -17.06
CA ASP A 22 5.88 -0.10 -16.27
C ASP A 22 5.41 -1.30 -15.42
N PRO A 23 6.25 -2.33 -15.25
CA PRO A 23 5.83 -3.52 -14.53
C PRO A 23 5.83 -3.29 -13.01
N VAL A 24 4.87 -3.90 -12.32
CA VAL A 24 4.89 -4.09 -10.87
C VAL A 24 6.02 -5.07 -10.54
N VAL A 25 6.91 -4.66 -9.66
CA VAL A 25 8.08 -5.46 -9.26
C VAL A 25 8.15 -5.75 -7.78
N ALA A 26 7.41 -5.01 -6.96
CA ALA A 26 7.16 -5.40 -5.58
C ALA A 26 5.72 -5.11 -5.16
N ALA A 27 5.22 -5.90 -4.21
CA ALA A 27 3.92 -5.70 -3.60
C ALA A 27 3.94 -6.29 -2.19
N THR A 28 3.33 -5.58 -1.23
CA THR A 28 3.22 -6.04 0.15
C THR A 28 1.79 -5.99 0.65
N LEU A 29 1.35 -7.08 1.29
CA LEU A 29 0.17 -7.15 2.14
C LEU A 29 0.61 -7.33 3.59
N ALA A 30 0.22 -6.40 4.45
CA ALA A 30 0.48 -6.42 5.88
C ALA A 30 -0.84 -6.53 6.63
N THR A 31 -1.05 -7.59 7.40
CA THR A 31 -2.30 -7.79 8.16
C THR A 31 -2.04 -7.71 9.65
N SER A 32 -2.89 -6.96 10.37
CA SER A 32 -2.85 -6.86 11.82
C SER A 32 -4.28 -6.75 12.39
N ILE A 33 -4.47 -7.25 13.61
CA ILE A 33 -5.73 -7.09 14.34
C ILE A 33 -5.79 -5.64 14.84
N ASP A 34 -6.84 -4.92 14.47
CA ASP A 34 -7.11 -3.52 14.86
C ASP A 34 -5.97 -2.51 14.55
N GLY A 35 -5.06 -2.89 13.65
CA GLY A 35 -3.93 -2.06 13.20
C GLY A 35 -2.78 -1.91 14.20
N ASP A 36 -2.85 -2.50 15.40
CA ASP A 36 -1.71 -2.53 16.32
C ASP A 36 -0.78 -3.69 15.99
N VAL A 37 0.25 -3.42 15.20
CA VAL A 37 1.22 -4.43 14.74
C VAL A 37 1.97 -5.14 15.88
N ARG A 38 1.91 -4.63 17.11
CA ARG A 38 2.50 -5.26 18.31
C ARG A 38 1.68 -6.41 18.86
N ASP A 39 0.38 -6.45 18.54
CA ASP A 39 -0.54 -7.53 18.93
C ASP A 39 -0.55 -8.68 17.90
N GLY A 40 0.25 -8.55 16.84
CA GLY A 40 0.36 -9.54 15.77
C GLY A 40 0.45 -8.87 14.41
N LEU A 41 1.34 -9.40 13.59
CA LEU A 41 1.57 -8.94 12.23
C LEU A 41 1.84 -10.14 11.32
N VAL A 42 1.02 -10.29 10.28
CA VAL A 42 1.27 -11.19 9.17
C VAL A 42 1.76 -10.35 7.99
N LEU A 43 2.90 -10.74 7.42
CA LEU A 43 3.50 -10.07 6.28
C LEU A 43 3.61 -11.02 5.10
N ILE A 44 3.10 -10.60 3.95
CA ILE A 44 3.35 -11.23 2.67
C ILE A 44 3.92 -10.16 1.77
N SER A 45 5.19 -10.32 1.39
CA SER A 45 5.89 -9.35 0.55
C SER A 45 6.55 -10.06 -0.62
N LEU A 46 6.32 -9.52 -1.81
CA LEU A 46 6.75 -10.08 -3.08
C LEU A 46 7.73 -9.11 -3.73
N ILE A 47 8.81 -9.64 -4.28
CA ILE A 47 9.72 -8.89 -5.15
C ILE A 47 10.19 -9.80 -6.28
N TYR A 48 9.95 -9.37 -7.51
CA TYR A 48 10.23 -10.15 -8.72
C TYR A 48 10.88 -9.27 -9.78
N PRO A 49 11.76 -9.82 -10.63
CA PRO A 49 12.25 -9.08 -11.78
C PRO A 49 11.10 -8.73 -12.75
N PRO A 50 11.23 -7.62 -13.52
CA PRO A 50 10.19 -7.11 -14.43
C PRO A 50 9.55 -8.17 -15.33
N TYR A 51 10.37 -9.07 -15.89
CA TYR A 51 9.90 -10.12 -16.81
C TYR A 51 9.10 -11.25 -16.13
N LYS A 52 8.97 -11.23 -14.79
CA LYS A 52 8.17 -12.18 -14.00
C LYS A 52 6.95 -11.52 -13.33
N GLU A 53 6.54 -10.32 -13.77
CA GLU A 53 5.39 -9.60 -13.22
C GLU A 53 4.12 -10.47 -13.18
N GLU A 54 3.83 -11.27 -14.21
CA GLU A 54 2.66 -12.16 -14.20
C GLU A 54 2.64 -13.07 -12.96
N ILE A 55 3.78 -13.66 -12.61
CA ILE A 55 3.90 -14.53 -11.43
C ILE A 55 3.62 -13.72 -10.16
N LEU A 56 4.19 -12.52 -10.05
CA LEU A 56 3.96 -11.62 -8.93
C LEU A 56 2.47 -11.31 -8.78
N LEU A 57 1.81 -10.91 -9.86
CA LEU A 57 0.39 -10.52 -9.84
C LEU A 57 -0.53 -11.71 -9.55
N ARG A 58 -0.24 -12.91 -10.07
CA ARG A 58 -1.01 -14.12 -9.72
C ARG A 58 -0.89 -14.46 -8.24
N ARG A 59 0.32 -14.41 -7.69
CA ARG A 59 0.53 -14.61 -6.24
C ARG A 59 -0.16 -13.54 -5.42
N LEU A 60 -0.04 -12.29 -5.81
CA LEU A 60 -0.72 -11.18 -5.15
C LEU A 60 -2.24 -11.40 -5.12
N TYR A 61 -2.83 -11.83 -6.25
CA TYR A 61 -4.25 -12.15 -6.34
C TYR A 61 -4.64 -13.28 -5.36
N GLU A 62 -3.89 -14.37 -5.31
CA GLU A 62 -4.10 -15.48 -4.35
C GLU A 62 -4.09 -14.96 -2.90
N PHE A 63 -3.18 -14.05 -2.56
CA PHE A 63 -3.09 -13.50 -1.21
C PHE A 63 -4.20 -12.51 -0.88
N PHE A 64 -4.69 -11.73 -1.85
CA PHE A 64 -5.90 -10.93 -1.66
C PHE A 64 -7.11 -11.80 -1.34
N ASP A 65 -7.22 -12.99 -1.95
CA ASP A 65 -8.31 -13.94 -1.70
C ASP A 65 -8.35 -14.38 -0.24
N LEU A 66 -7.18 -14.67 0.35
CA LEU A 66 -7.04 -15.03 1.76
C LEU A 66 -7.42 -13.90 2.73
N CYS A 67 -7.42 -12.65 2.25
CA CYS A 67 -7.66 -11.47 3.07
C CYS A 67 -9.08 -10.87 2.88
N MET A 68 -9.94 -11.47 2.07
CA MET A 68 -11.28 -10.94 1.76
C MET A 68 -12.11 -10.66 3.01
N GLY A 69 -12.96 -9.62 2.93
CA GLY A 69 -13.82 -9.17 4.02
C GLY A 69 -13.15 -8.29 5.08
N ASN A 70 -11.82 -8.16 5.05
CA ASN A 70 -11.07 -7.28 5.94
C ASN A 70 -11.10 -5.80 5.47
N LEU A 71 -10.60 -4.88 6.32
CA LEU A 71 -10.41 -3.48 5.93
C LEU A 71 -9.11 -3.32 5.15
N LEU A 72 -9.20 -3.05 3.86
CA LEU A 72 -8.05 -2.69 3.02
C LEU A 72 -7.66 -1.23 3.26
N LEU A 73 -6.41 -1.01 3.64
CA LEU A 73 -5.79 0.29 3.84
C LEU A 73 -4.75 0.50 2.75
N THR A 74 -4.77 1.68 2.16
CA THR A 74 -3.74 2.15 1.24
C THR A 74 -3.41 3.59 1.55
N TYR A 75 -2.26 4.08 1.08
CA TYR A 75 -1.94 5.49 1.13
C TYR A 75 -1.96 6.10 -0.28
N ASN A 76 -3.01 6.84 -0.62
CA ASN A 76 -3.23 7.36 -1.99
C ASN A 76 -3.41 6.26 -3.06
N GLY A 77 -3.77 5.04 -2.64
CA GLY A 77 -3.92 3.88 -3.52
C GLY A 77 -5.14 3.90 -4.44
N LEU A 78 -6.18 4.71 -4.14
CA LEU A 78 -7.27 4.91 -5.11
C LEU A 78 -6.80 5.62 -6.37
N ARG A 79 -5.79 6.48 -6.23
CA ARG A 79 -5.21 7.20 -7.35
C ARG A 79 -4.19 6.35 -8.10
N PHE A 80 -3.46 5.50 -7.38
CA PHE A 80 -2.32 4.77 -7.92
C PHE A 80 -2.47 3.26 -7.77
N ASP A 81 -2.12 2.69 -6.62
CA ASP A 81 -1.89 1.25 -6.40
C ASP A 81 -3.01 0.35 -6.96
N LEU A 82 -4.26 0.64 -6.59
CA LEU A 82 -5.41 -0.20 -6.94
C LEU A 82 -5.72 -0.15 -8.44
N LYS A 83 -5.66 1.05 -9.02
CA LYS A 83 -5.83 1.22 -10.47
C LYS A 83 -4.69 0.56 -11.23
N TYR A 84 -3.48 0.65 -10.68
CA TYR A 84 -2.30 0.08 -11.30
C TYR A 84 -2.41 -1.45 -11.41
N ILE A 85 -2.68 -2.14 -10.30
CA ILE A 85 -2.80 -3.61 -10.33
C ILE A 85 -3.99 -4.08 -11.18
N VAL A 86 -5.08 -3.31 -11.25
CA VAL A 86 -6.20 -3.60 -12.16
C VAL A 86 -5.74 -3.56 -13.61
N ASN A 87 -5.12 -2.46 -14.05
CA ASN A 87 -4.66 -2.31 -15.43
C ASN A 87 -3.57 -3.34 -15.80
N ARG A 88 -2.62 -3.59 -14.89
CA ARG A 88 -1.56 -4.59 -15.11
C ARG A 88 -2.09 -6.01 -15.09
N GLY A 89 -3.05 -6.31 -14.21
CA GLY A 89 -3.70 -7.62 -14.14
C GLY A 89 -4.47 -7.98 -15.41
N GLU A 90 -5.14 -7.01 -16.03
CA GLU A 90 -5.89 -7.21 -17.28
C GLU A 90 -5.00 -7.73 -18.42
N ILE A 91 -3.73 -7.29 -18.49
CA ILE A 91 -2.75 -7.79 -19.47
C ILE A 91 -2.56 -9.31 -19.38
N TYR A 92 -2.70 -9.88 -18.17
CA TYR A 92 -2.48 -11.29 -17.87
C TYR A 92 -3.78 -12.07 -17.59
N GLY A 93 -4.94 -11.46 -17.83
CA GLY A 93 -6.25 -12.07 -17.56
C GLY A 93 -6.56 -12.26 -16.07
N ILE A 94 -6.04 -11.39 -15.20
CA ILE A 94 -6.25 -11.43 -13.74
C ILE A 94 -7.26 -10.34 -13.35
N ASP A 95 -8.42 -10.73 -12.83
CA ASP A 95 -9.52 -9.83 -12.50
C ASP A 95 -9.41 -9.26 -11.07
N PHE A 96 -8.50 -8.31 -10.85
CA PHE A 96 -8.39 -7.62 -9.57
C PHE A 96 -9.63 -6.79 -9.22
N ARG A 97 -10.43 -6.34 -10.20
CA ARG A 97 -11.63 -5.54 -9.90
C ARG A 97 -12.61 -6.35 -9.05
N ARG A 98 -12.82 -7.63 -9.42
CA ARG A 98 -13.69 -8.55 -8.67
C ARG A 98 -13.24 -8.72 -7.23
N ILE A 99 -11.95 -8.97 -6.99
CA ILE A 99 -11.46 -9.24 -5.63
C ILE A 99 -11.44 -7.98 -4.75
N LEU A 100 -11.08 -6.83 -5.33
CA LEU A 100 -11.07 -5.55 -4.61
C LEU A 100 -12.47 -5.10 -4.20
N TYR A 101 -13.51 -5.48 -4.96
CA TYR A 101 -14.91 -5.21 -4.59
C TYR A 101 -15.31 -5.88 -3.26
N CYS A 102 -14.67 -7.00 -2.90
CA CYS A 102 -14.92 -7.73 -1.65
C CYS A 102 -14.30 -7.08 -0.41
N PHE A 103 -13.52 -6.00 -0.58
CA PHE A 103 -12.92 -5.27 0.54
C PHE A 103 -13.73 -4.03 0.90
N ARG A 104 -13.80 -3.76 2.21
CA ARG A 104 -13.99 -2.39 2.67
C ARG A 104 -12.67 -1.66 2.47
N HIS A 105 -12.68 -0.51 1.82
CA HIS A 105 -11.46 0.24 1.52
C HIS A 105 -11.40 1.58 2.26
N LEU A 106 -10.22 1.92 2.79
CA LEU A 106 -9.93 3.22 3.37
C LEU A 106 -8.61 3.76 2.81
N ASP A 107 -8.71 4.82 1.99
CA ASP A 107 -7.54 5.58 1.54
C ASP A 107 -7.11 6.62 2.59
N LEU A 108 -6.04 6.33 3.31
CA LEU A 108 -5.58 7.16 4.42
C LEU A 108 -5.20 8.58 3.98
N TYR A 109 -4.64 8.76 2.79
CA TYR A 109 -4.31 10.09 2.26
C TYR A 109 -5.55 10.98 2.22
N ARG A 110 -6.67 10.46 1.70
CA ARG A 110 -7.92 11.23 1.59
C ARG A 110 -8.50 11.57 2.96
N VAL A 111 -8.47 10.62 3.89
CA VAL A 111 -9.00 10.81 5.25
C VAL A 111 -8.20 11.87 5.99
N ILE A 112 -6.87 11.77 5.96
CA ILE A 112 -5.96 12.72 6.61
C ILE A 112 -6.10 14.11 5.96
N LYS A 113 -6.13 14.19 4.63
CA LYS A 113 -6.28 15.47 3.93
C LYS A 113 -7.57 16.21 4.31
N ARG A 114 -8.69 15.49 4.48
CA ARG A 114 -9.97 16.07 4.91
C ARG A 114 -9.97 16.55 6.36
N SER A 115 -9.18 15.90 7.22
CA SER A 115 -9.11 16.26 8.63
C SER A 115 -8.31 17.53 8.93
N GLY A 116 -7.51 18.03 7.98
CA GLY A 116 -6.63 19.17 8.20
C GLY A 116 -5.48 18.91 9.19
N LEU A 117 -5.15 17.63 9.47
CA LEU A 117 -4.19 17.24 10.51
C LEU A 117 -2.75 17.71 10.28
N SER A 118 -2.35 18.02 9.05
CA SER A 118 -0.97 18.37 8.72
C SER A 118 -0.88 19.64 7.89
N SER A 119 -0.14 20.62 8.40
CA SER A 119 0.26 21.83 7.68
C SER A 119 1.53 21.64 6.85
N HIS A 120 2.29 20.57 7.06
CA HIS A 120 3.60 20.33 6.46
C HIS A 120 3.54 19.39 5.24
N GLY A 121 2.33 19.10 4.75
CA GLY A 121 2.08 18.21 3.61
C GLY A 121 1.47 16.86 4.01
N TYR A 122 1.03 16.13 2.99
CA TYR A 122 0.24 14.91 3.13
C TYR A 122 0.92 13.67 2.54
N GLY A 123 2.24 13.71 2.31
CA GLY A 123 2.97 12.51 1.93
C GLY A 123 3.03 11.50 3.08
N GLN A 124 3.05 10.20 2.79
CA GLN A 124 3.01 9.16 3.83
C GLN A 124 4.12 9.34 4.87
N LYS A 125 5.37 9.47 4.42
CA LYS A 125 6.53 9.70 5.29
C LYS A 125 6.40 10.98 6.12
N THR A 126 5.78 12.02 5.57
CA THR A 126 5.51 13.27 6.31
C THR A 126 4.54 13.01 7.44
N ILE A 127 3.44 12.29 7.18
CA ILE A 127 2.45 11.95 8.19
C ILE A 127 3.00 10.97 9.22
N GLU A 128 3.76 9.96 8.80
CA GLU A 128 4.42 9.04 9.72
C GLU A 128 5.33 9.78 10.69
N ARG A 129 6.18 10.68 10.18
CA ARG A 129 7.05 11.52 11.02
C ARG A 129 6.24 12.39 11.97
N PHE A 130 5.16 13.02 11.48
CA PHE A 130 4.25 13.82 12.30
C PHE A 130 3.62 13.01 13.43
N LEU A 131 3.30 11.73 13.18
CA LEU A 131 2.75 10.80 14.17
C LEU A 131 3.81 10.05 15.00
N GLY A 132 5.10 10.40 14.86
CA GLY A 132 6.20 9.75 15.58
C GLY A 132 6.45 8.31 15.15
N ILE A 133 6.13 7.96 13.90
CA ILE A 133 6.43 6.67 13.29
C ILE A 133 7.79 6.77 12.60
N HIS A 134 8.75 5.97 13.06
CA HIS A 134 10.10 5.92 12.51
C HIS A 134 10.22 4.81 11.46
N ARG A 135 10.99 5.10 10.39
CA ARG A 135 11.36 4.14 9.34
C ARG A 135 12.80 3.68 9.51
N ILE A 136 13.09 2.48 9.00
CA ILE A 136 14.42 1.91 8.86
C ILE A 136 15.04 2.37 7.53
N VAL A 137 14.26 2.36 6.44
CA VAL A 137 14.74 2.78 5.12
C VAL A 137 14.52 4.27 4.90
N GLU A 138 15.62 5.02 4.98
CA GLU A 138 15.66 6.46 4.68
C GLU A 138 16.18 6.76 3.27
N GLY A 139 15.88 7.95 2.74
CA GLY A 139 16.42 8.44 1.46
C GLY A 139 15.88 7.77 0.18
N LEU A 140 15.14 6.67 0.29
CA LEU A 140 14.45 6.03 -0.83
C LEU A 140 13.10 6.72 -1.09
N SER A 141 12.64 6.78 -2.34
CA SER A 141 11.30 7.23 -2.74
C SER A 141 10.81 6.43 -3.93
N GLY A 142 9.50 6.38 -4.18
CA GLY A 142 8.94 5.73 -5.38
C GLY A 142 9.58 6.24 -6.69
N ALA A 143 9.88 7.55 -6.78
CA ALA A 143 10.53 8.14 -7.95
C ALA A 143 11.96 7.60 -8.20
N SER A 144 12.66 7.17 -7.15
CA SER A 144 14.01 6.61 -7.24
C SER A 144 14.04 5.09 -7.04
N TYR A 145 12.89 4.44 -6.86
CA TYR A 145 12.80 3.02 -6.51
C TYR A 145 13.48 2.12 -7.54
N HIS A 146 13.34 2.41 -8.84
CA HIS A 146 13.98 1.65 -9.92
C HIS A 146 15.51 1.54 -9.77
N LYS A 147 16.18 2.52 -9.15
CA LYS A 147 17.64 2.49 -8.94
C LYS A 147 18.01 1.49 -7.86
N GLU A 148 17.30 1.52 -6.74
CA GLU A 148 17.50 0.61 -5.61
C GLU A 148 17.06 -0.81 -5.97
N PHE A 149 16.04 -0.93 -6.82
CA PHE A 149 15.62 -2.20 -7.38
C PHE A 149 16.71 -2.83 -8.27
N GLN A 150 17.56 -2.05 -8.95
CA GLN A 150 18.73 -2.59 -9.65
C GLN A 150 19.75 -3.21 -8.69
N ASP A 151 19.85 -2.75 -7.44
CA ASP A 151 20.69 -3.40 -6.44
C ASP A 151 20.12 -4.73 -6.02
N PHE A 152 18.79 -4.83 -5.88
CA PHE A 152 18.14 -6.13 -5.67
C PHE A 152 18.45 -7.11 -6.81
N LEU A 153 18.32 -6.69 -8.07
CA LEU A 153 18.61 -7.55 -9.23
C LEU A 153 20.07 -8.00 -9.29
N ARG A 154 21.01 -7.14 -8.88
CA ARG A 154 22.46 -7.42 -8.97
C ARG A 154 23.00 -8.26 -7.81
N SER A 155 22.55 -7.99 -6.59
CA SER A 155 23.15 -8.55 -5.37
C SER A 155 22.16 -9.19 -4.41
N GLY A 156 20.86 -9.15 -4.69
CA GLY A 156 19.83 -9.57 -3.75
C GLY A 156 19.63 -8.59 -2.59
N CYS A 157 20.07 -7.33 -2.73
CA CYS A 157 19.86 -6.30 -1.72
C CYS A 157 18.37 -6.17 -1.36
N LEU A 158 18.03 -6.41 -0.09
CA LEU A 158 16.63 -6.40 0.38
C LEU A 158 16.10 -5.01 0.72
N ARG A 159 16.93 -3.96 0.59
CA ARG A 159 16.53 -2.58 0.88
C ARG A 159 15.23 -2.13 0.17
N PRO A 160 15.04 -2.33 -1.14
CA PRO A 160 13.76 -2.01 -1.81
C PRO A 160 12.58 -2.84 -1.30
N LEU A 161 12.78 -4.11 -0.95
CA LEU A 161 11.73 -4.95 -0.35
C LEU A 161 11.30 -4.42 1.03
N ILE A 162 12.28 -4.10 1.89
CA ILE A 162 12.02 -3.54 3.23
C ILE A 162 11.29 -2.21 3.11
N TYR A 163 11.63 -1.38 2.12
CA TYR A 163 10.95 -0.13 1.86
C TYR A 163 9.44 -0.32 1.58
N ASN A 164 9.09 -1.21 0.64
CA ASN A 164 7.69 -1.52 0.32
C ASN A 164 6.94 -2.16 1.52
N ILE A 165 7.64 -2.96 2.34
CA ILE A 165 7.09 -3.44 3.62
C ILE A 165 6.75 -2.28 4.55
N GLU A 166 7.65 -1.31 4.70
CA GLU A 166 7.40 -0.15 5.57
C GLU A 166 6.25 0.73 5.07
N ASP A 167 6.01 0.83 3.77
CA ASP A 167 4.87 1.56 3.21
C ASP A 167 3.53 0.86 3.53
N ALA A 168 3.43 -0.46 3.32
CA ALA A 168 2.23 -1.22 3.68
C ALA A 168 1.96 -1.25 5.20
N VAL A 169 3.00 -1.50 6.01
CA VAL A 169 2.91 -1.50 7.48
C VAL A 169 2.64 -0.09 8.01
N GLY A 170 3.17 0.94 7.35
CA GLY A 170 2.95 2.34 7.68
C GLY A 170 1.47 2.68 7.70
N CYS A 171 0.68 2.16 6.76
CA CYS A 171 -0.77 2.33 6.75
C CYS A 171 -1.45 1.83 8.03
N LEU A 172 -1.07 0.63 8.52
CA LEU A 172 -1.60 0.08 9.77
C LEU A 172 -1.23 0.97 10.97
N LYS A 173 0.05 1.36 11.06
CA LYS A 173 0.56 2.20 12.15
C LYS A 173 -0.10 3.58 12.18
N ILE A 174 -0.30 4.19 11.00
CA ILE A 174 -1.01 5.47 10.86
C ILE A 174 -2.45 5.32 11.39
N LEU A 175 -3.20 4.31 10.92
CA LEU A 175 -4.57 4.10 11.38
C LEU A 175 -4.61 3.92 12.91
N ASN A 176 -3.73 3.09 13.46
CA ASN A 176 -3.65 2.85 14.90
C ASN A 176 -3.41 4.15 15.70
N ARG A 177 -2.46 4.99 15.27
CA ARG A 177 -2.17 6.29 15.91
C ARG A 177 -3.35 7.25 15.83
N LEU A 178 -4.02 7.29 14.70
CA LEU A 178 -5.19 8.14 14.50
C LEU A 178 -6.38 7.69 15.35
N SER A 179 -6.65 6.39 15.43
CA SER A 179 -7.73 5.83 16.26
C SER A 179 -7.53 6.07 17.75
N ARG A 180 -6.29 6.07 18.24
CA ARG A 180 -5.95 6.39 19.64
C ARG A 180 -6.00 7.88 19.94
N SER A 181 -5.90 8.72 18.92
CA SER A 181 -6.05 10.17 19.02
C SER A 181 -7.54 10.49 18.92
N GLY A 182 -8.25 10.57 20.06
CA GLY A 182 -9.73 10.66 20.14
C GLY A 182 -10.44 11.70 19.24
N ARG A 183 -9.70 12.63 18.61
CA ARG A 183 -10.16 13.54 17.56
C ARG A 183 -10.54 12.86 16.23
N PHE A 184 -10.09 11.63 15.95
CA PHE A 184 -10.26 11.01 14.62
C PHE A 184 -11.38 9.97 14.53
N LEU A 185 -11.91 9.50 15.66
CA LEU A 185 -12.97 8.48 15.72
C LEU A 185 -14.26 8.92 15.01
N TYR A 186 -14.62 10.21 15.08
CA TYR A 186 -15.79 10.75 14.37
C TYR A 186 -15.63 10.75 12.84
N THR A 187 -14.42 11.02 12.34
CA THR A 187 -14.13 11.07 10.90
C THR A 187 -14.10 9.66 10.28
N VAL A 188 -13.56 8.67 10.99
CA VAL A 188 -13.54 7.27 10.50
C VAL A 188 -14.96 6.68 10.50
N ASN A 189 -15.77 6.92 11.54
CA ASN A 189 -17.14 6.39 11.65
C ASN A 189 -18.12 7.03 10.64
N SER A 190 -17.88 8.27 10.22
CA SER A 190 -18.66 8.91 9.15
C SER A 190 -18.25 8.44 7.75
N ILE A 191 -17.01 7.96 7.57
CA ILE A 191 -16.49 7.45 6.30
C ILE A 191 -16.78 5.97 6.10
N SER A 192 -17.01 5.20 7.18
CA SER A 192 -17.42 3.78 7.10
C SER A 192 -18.75 3.53 6.37
N GLY A 193 -19.50 4.57 5.99
CA GLY A 193 -20.69 4.49 5.15
C GLY A 193 -20.42 4.52 3.63
N VAL A 194 -19.17 4.68 3.17
CA VAL A 194 -18.84 4.72 1.74
C VAL A 194 -18.68 3.28 1.23
N ARG A 195 -19.76 2.74 0.65
CA ARG A 195 -19.67 1.58 -0.25
C ARG A 195 -18.93 1.99 -1.53
N ASN A 196 -18.06 1.11 -2.01
CA ASN A 196 -17.24 1.28 -3.21
C ASN A 196 -18.10 1.73 -4.40
N THR A 197 -18.00 3.00 -4.78
CA THR A 197 -18.43 3.48 -6.09
C THR A 197 -17.16 3.73 -6.91
N GLU A 198 -16.89 2.78 -7.79
CA GLU A 198 -15.97 2.84 -8.93
C GLU A 198 -14.46 2.72 -8.61
N PHE A 199 -13.92 1.54 -8.90
CA PHE A 199 -12.50 1.29 -9.18
C PHE A 199 -12.27 1.31 -10.68
#